data_AF-A0A967Q6V5-F1
#
_entry.id   AF-A0A967Q6V5-F1
#
_cell.length_a   1.000
_cell.length_b   1.000
_cell.length_c   1.000
_cell.angle_alpha   90.00
_cell.angle_beta   90.00
_cell.angle_gamma   90.00
#
_symmetry.space_group_name_H-M   'P 1'
#
loop_
_entity.id
_entity.type
_entity.pdbx_description
1 polymer ?
#
loop_
_entity_poly.entity_id
_entity_poly.type
_entity_poly.pdbx_seq_one_letter_code
_entity_poly.pdbx_strand_id
1 'polypeptide(L)'
;FIRDIRAEGRYRKTAILSLISERSDEAELAAFDSGASDVVFDLANPKVCQARVEFHLRMQRSNTLLGMLAQLDYLTEVPNKREFERRLEREWLRGKRT
;
A
#
# COMPACT_ATOMS: atom_id res chain seq x y z
N PHE A 1 -0.01 -8.88 -15.11
CA PHE A 1 0.68 -9.34 -13.88
C PHE A 1 0.61 -8.32 -12.74
N ILE A 2 1.26 -7.15 -12.80
CA ILE A 2 1.24 -6.18 -11.67
C ILE A 2 -0.18 -5.69 -11.35
N ARG A 3 -0.99 -5.42 -12.39
CA ARG A 3 -2.41 -5.09 -12.22
C ARG A 3 -3.19 -6.19 -11.49
N ASP A 4 -2.88 -7.47 -11.77
CA ASP A 4 -3.56 -8.62 -11.17
C ASP A 4 -3.20 -8.75 -9.69
N ILE A 5 -1.92 -8.56 -9.33
CA ILE A 5 -1.49 -8.49 -7.92
C ILE A 5 -2.23 -7.38 -7.19
N ARG A 6 -2.35 -6.20 -7.81
CA ARG A 6 -3.00 -5.03 -7.21
C ARG A 6 -4.53 -5.20 -7.10
N ALA A 7 -5.14 -6.01 -7.96
CA ALA A 7 -6.55 -6.40 -7.88
C ALA A 7 -6.81 -7.33 -6.68
N GLU A 8 -5.81 -8.10 -6.23
CA GLU A 8 -5.92 -8.88 -5.01
C GLU A 8 -5.93 -7.96 -3.78
N GLY A 9 -7.04 -7.95 -3.04
CA GLY A 9 -7.28 -6.98 -1.97
C GLY A 9 -6.19 -6.92 -0.88
N ARG A 10 -5.47 -8.02 -0.63
CA ARG A 10 -4.36 -8.08 0.33
C ARG A 10 -3.13 -7.27 -0.07
N TYR A 11 -2.90 -7.07 -1.37
CA TYR A 11 -1.70 -6.39 -1.88
C TYR A 11 -1.97 -4.97 -2.40
N ARG A 12 -3.23 -4.50 -2.33
CA ARG A 12 -3.64 -3.20 -2.85
C ARG A 12 -2.80 -2.01 -2.35
N LYS A 13 -2.28 -2.10 -1.11
CA LYS A 13 -1.45 -1.05 -0.47
C LYS A 13 0.02 -1.41 -0.37
N THR A 14 0.44 -2.55 -0.92
CA THR A 14 1.82 -3.00 -0.88
C THR A 14 2.62 -2.28 -1.97
N ALA A 15 3.81 -1.80 -1.62
CA ALA A 15 4.73 -1.25 -2.61
C ALA A 15 5.23 -2.38 -3.53
N ILE A 16 5.20 -2.16 -4.84
CA ILE A 16 5.67 -3.13 -5.84
C ILE A 16 6.89 -2.52 -6.54
N LEU A 17 8.07 -3.10 -6.33
CA LEU A 17 9.29 -2.69 -7.02
C LEU A 17 9.45 -3.58 -8.25
N SER A 18 9.50 -2.97 -9.44
CA SER A 18 9.69 -3.70 -10.69
C SER A 18 11.17 -3.76 -11.03
N LEU A 19 11.70 -4.96 -11.22
CA LEU A 19 13.04 -5.18 -11.75
C LEU A 19 12.95 -5.28 -13.27
N ILE A 20 13.66 -4.41 -13.97
CA ILE A 20 13.73 -4.43 -15.44
C ILE A 20 15.18 -4.62 -15.88
N SER A 21 15.37 -5.44 -16.92
CA SER A 21 16.69 -5.81 -17.42
C SER A 21 17.29 -4.78 -18.39
N GLU A 22 16.45 -4.03 -19.09
CA GLU A 22 16.85 -3.01 -20.05
C GLU A 22 16.54 -1.62 -19.50
N ARG A 23 17.50 -0.71 -19.67
CA ARG A 23 17.32 0.70 -19.31
C ARG A 23 16.81 1.48 -20.53
N SER A 24 15.51 1.41 -20.73
CA SER A 24 14.76 2.20 -21.73
C SER A 24 13.63 2.96 -21.03
N ASP A 25 13.36 4.17 -21.51
CA ASP A 25 12.29 5.01 -21.00
C ASP A 25 10.92 4.36 -21.25
N GLU A 26 10.76 3.65 -22.38
CA GLU A 26 9.54 2.91 -22.71
C GLU A 26 9.29 1.76 -21.73
N ALA A 27 10.34 1.00 -21.37
CA ALA A 27 10.23 -0.09 -20.41
C ALA A 27 9.91 0.41 -18.99
N GLU A 28 10.52 1.53 -18.60
CA GLU A 28 10.26 2.18 -17.31
C GLU A 28 8.83 2.70 -17.21
N LEU A 29 8.37 3.43 -18.24
CA LEU A 29 7.00 3.94 -18.32
C LEU A 29 5.99 2.80 -18.31
N ALA A 30 6.21 1.74 -19.07
CA ALA A 30 5.33 0.57 -19.08
C ALA A 30 5.23 -0.10 -17.70
N ALA A 31 6.33 -0.15 -16.94
CA ALA A 31 6.31 -0.68 -15.58
C ALA A 31 5.48 0.21 -14.64
N PHE A 32 5.63 1.53 -14.70
CA PHE A 32 4.81 2.46 -13.91
C PHE A 32 3.32 2.42 -14.30
N ASP A 33 3.00 2.39 -15.60
CA ASP A 33 1.63 2.29 -16.12
C ASP A 33 0.94 0.97 -15.76
N SER A 34 1.73 -0.08 -15.49
CA SER A 34 1.22 -1.34 -14.97
C SER A 34 0.89 -1.28 -13.47
N GLY A 35 1.32 -0.23 -12.78
CA GLY A 35 1.14 0.00 -11.36
C GLY A 35 2.36 -0.36 -10.51
N ALA A 36 3.58 -0.28 -11.02
CA ALA A 36 4.76 -0.33 -10.17
C ALA A 36 4.85 0.91 -9.26
N SER A 37 5.41 0.75 -8.07
CA SER A 37 5.68 1.87 -7.14
C SER A 37 7.08 2.46 -7.33
N ASP A 38 8.01 1.68 -7.84
CA ASP A 38 9.37 2.07 -8.20
C ASP A 38 9.94 1.05 -9.20
N VAL A 39 10.94 1.47 -9.97
CA VAL A 39 11.58 0.67 -11.02
C VAL A 39 13.07 0.61 -10.76
N VAL A 40 13.63 -0.61 -10.81
CA VAL A 40 15.03 -0.90 -10.52
C VAL A 40 15.65 -1.62 -11.70
N PHE A 41 16.72 -1.04 -12.24
CA PHE A 41 17.40 -1.55 -13.44
C PHE A 41 18.52 -2.55 -13.12
N ASP A 42 19.11 -2.43 -11.94
CA ASP A 42 20.25 -3.25 -11.53
C ASP A 42 20.31 -3.32 -9.99
N LEU A 43 20.68 -4.49 -9.49
CA LEU A 43 20.87 -4.80 -8.08
C LEU A 43 22.35 -4.78 -7.66
N ALA A 44 23.27 -4.38 -8.54
CA ALA A 44 24.71 -4.38 -8.28
C ALA A 44 25.14 -3.56 -7.05
N ASN A 45 24.40 -2.50 -6.71
CA ASN A 45 24.62 -1.75 -5.48
C ASN A 45 23.58 -2.11 -4.41
N PRO A 46 23.90 -3.07 -3.51
CA PRO A 46 22.96 -3.50 -2.48
C PRO A 46 22.58 -2.38 -1.50
N LYS A 47 23.45 -1.38 -1.28
CA LYS A 47 23.14 -0.25 -0.40
C LYS A 47 22.03 0.64 -0.98
N VAL A 48 22.05 0.87 -2.29
CA VAL A 48 20.99 1.63 -2.97
C VAL A 48 19.67 0.86 -2.93
N CYS A 49 19.72 -0.46 -3.15
CA CYS A 49 18.54 -1.31 -3.08
C CYS A 49 17.93 -1.31 -1.66
N GLN A 50 18.79 -1.44 -0.64
CA GLN A 50 18.37 -1.36 0.76
C GLN A 50 17.69 -0.02 1.07
N ALA A 51 18.29 1.10 0.66
CA ALA A 51 17.72 2.43 0.89
C ALA A 51 16.33 2.60 0.23
N ARG A 52 16.13 2.05 -0.98
CA ARG A 52 14.83 2.05 -1.66
C ARG A 52 13.79 1.24 -0.91
N VAL A 53 14.13 0.02 -0.48
CA VAL A 53 13.24 -0.83 0.32
C VAL A 53 12.87 -0.15 1.63
N GLU A 54 13.84 0.41 2.35
CA GLU A 54 13.62 1.13 3.60
C GLU A 54 12.70 2.34 3.41
N PHE A 55 12.87 3.09 2.32
CA PHE A 55 11.99 4.20 1.98
C PHE A 55 10.53 3.76 1.82
N HIS A 56 10.27 2.72 1.03
CA HIS A 56 8.91 2.22 0.83
C HIS A 56 8.30 1.66 2.12
N LEU A 57 9.08 0.94 2.93
CA LEU A 57 8.63 0.45 4.23
C LEU A 57 8.27 1.60 5.19
N ARG A 58 9.09 2.66 5.23
CA ARG A 58 8.80 3.85 6.03
C ARG A 58 7.51 4.53 5.59
N MET A 59 7.32 4.71 4.29
CA MET A 59 6.10 5.28 3.71
C MET A 59 4.86 4.45 4.05
N GLN A 60 4.94 3.12 3.91
CA GLN A 60 3.84 2.22 4.27
C GLN A 60 3.47 2.31 5.75
N ARG A 61 4.48 2.37 6.64
CA ARG A 61 4.25 2.55 8.09
C ARG A 61 3.58 3.88 8.40
N SER A 62 4.07 4.98 7.83
CA SER A 62 3.49 6.31 8.02
C SER A 62 2.04 6.37 7.54
N ASN A 63 1.75 5.86 6.35
CA ASN A 63 0.39 5.79 5.81
C ASN A 63 -0.54 4.93 6.68
N THR A 64 -0.02 3.87 7.29
CA THR A 64 -0.79 3.03 8.20
C THR A 64 -1.13 3.79 9.49
N LEU A 65 -0.15 4.49 10.08
CA LEU A 65 -0.35 5.33 11.26
C LEU A 65 -1.36 6.45 11.01
N LEU A 66 -1.22 7.18 9.91
CA LEU A 66 -2.18 8.21 9.50
C LEU A 66 -3.57 7.62 9.27
N GLY A 67 -3.65 6.44 8.67
CA GLY A 67 -4.91 5.73 8.47
C GLY A 67 -5.60 5.30 9.78
N MET A 68 -4.83 5.01 10.83
CA MET A 68 -5.35 4.73 12.17
C MET A 68 -5.80 6.02 12.87
N LEU A 69 -5.00 7.08 12.81
CA LEU A 69 -5.37 8.39 13.38
C LEU A 69 -6.62 8.97 12.73
N ALA A 70 -6.78 8.82 11.41
CA ALA A 70 -7.95 9.28 10.68
C ALA A 70 -9.26 8.53 11.07
N GLN A 71 -9.18 7.45 11.85
CA GLN A 71 -10.34 6.74 12.39
C GLN A 71 -10.80 7.28 13.75
N LEU A 72 -10.02 8.17 14.37
CA LEU A 72 -10.33 8.73 15.68
C LEU A 72 -10.98 10.11 15.54
N ASP A 73 -11.76 10.47 16.56
CA ASP A 73 -12.16 11.84 16.84
C ASP A 73 -11.02 12.57 17.56
N TYR A 74 -10.71 13.80 17.14
CA TYR A 74 -9.51 14.51 17.62
C TYR A 74 -9.64 15.00 19.06
N LEU A 75 -10.87 15.21 19.55
CA LEU A 75 -11.11 15.77 20.88
C LEU A 75 -11.20 14.68 21.94
N THR A 76 -11.80 13.55 21.59
CA THR A 76 -12.13 12.49 22.54
C THR A 76 -11.27 11.24 22.41
N GLU A 77 -10.46 11.14 21.34
CA GLU A 77 -9.64 9.97 21.00
C GLU A 77 -10.44 8.66 20.83
N VAL A 78 -11.77 8.73 20.80
CA VAL A 78 -12.64 7.59 20.49
C VAL A 78 -12.82 7.44 18.97
N PRO A 79 -13.26 6.28 18.45
CA PRO A 79 -13.55 6.13 17.04
C PRO A 79 -14.56 7.19 16.56
N ASN A 80 -14.24 7.86 15.45
CA ASN A 80 -15.16 8.83 14.87
C ASN A 80 -16.42 8.16 14.30
N LYS A 81 -17.44 8.98 14.03
CA LYS A 81 -18.74 8.51 13.52
C LYS A 81 -18.60 7.57 12.31
N ARG A 82 -17.71 7.89 11.37
CA ARG A 82 -17.46 7.07 10.17
C ARG A 82 -16.90 5.69 10.51
N GLU A 83 -15.95 5.60 11.43
CA GLU A 83 -15.42 4.30 11.86
C GLU A 83 -16.45 3.51 12.69
N PHE A 84 -17.23 4.20 13.52
CA PHE A 84 -18.31 3.58 14.30
C PHE A 84 -19.36 2.93 13.39
N GLU A 85 -19.90 3.68 12.42
CA GLU A 85 -20.89 3.16 11.46
C GLU A 85 -20.35 1.96 10.67
N ARG A 86 -19.10 2.05 10.21
CA ARG A 86 -18.42 0.95 9.49
C ARG A 86 -18.25 -0.31 10.34
N ARG A 87 -18.01 -0.17 11.65
CA ARG A 87 -17.93 -1.33 12.56
C ARG A 87 -19.31 -1.88 12.85
N LEU A 88 -20.30 -1.02 13.11
CA LEU A 88 -21.68 -1.41 13.38
C LEU A 88 -22.25 -2.25 12.23
N GLU A 89 -22.09 -1.81 10.98
CA GLU A 89 -22.55 -2.55 9.79
C GLU A 89 -21.91 -3.94 9.69
N ARG A 90 -20.59 -4.03 9.91
CA ARG A 90 -19.86 -5.31 9.87
C ARG A 90 -20.33 -6.28 10.95
N GLU A 91 -20.49 -5.82 12.19
CA GLU A 91 -20.98 -6.67 13.27
C GLU A 91 -22.44 -7.06 13.08
N TRP A 92 -23.27 -6.18 12.51
CA TRP A 92 -24.66 -6.51 12.15
C TRP A 92 -24.73 -7.66 11.12
N LEU A 93 -23.92 -7.59 10.06
CA LEU A 93 -23.82 -8.65 9.05
C LEU A 93 -23.26 -9.95 9.63
N ARG A 94 -22.33 -9.87 10.57
CA ARG A 94 -21.78 -11.03 11.28
C ARG A 94 -22.84 -11.71 12.16
N GLY A 95 -23.62 -10.91 12.88
CA GLY A 95 -24.71 -11.40 13.73
C GLY A 95 -25.77 -12.17 12.94
N LYS A 96 -26.12 -11.70 11.74
CA LYS A 96 -27.07 -12.38 10.83
C LYS A 96 -26.60 -13.74 10.29
N ARG A 97 -25.31 -14.09 10.45
CA ARG A 97 -24.75 -15.37 10.02
C ARG A 97 -24.84 -16.45 11.09
N THR A 98 -25.18 -16.06 12.33
CA THR A 98 -25.43 -16.97 13.47
C THR A 98 -26.93 -17.13 13.64
#